data_AF-A0A852FNX6-F1
#
_entry.id   AF-A0A852FNX6-F1
#
_cell.length_a   1.000
_cell.length_b   1.000
_cell.length_c   1.000
_cell.angle_alpha   90.00
_cell.angle_beta   90.00
_cell.angle_gamma   90.00
#
_symmetry.space_group_name_H-M   'P 1'
#
loop_
_entity.id
_entity.type
_entity.pdbx_description
1 polymer ?
#
loop_
_entity_poly.entity_id
_entity_poly.type
_entity_poly.pdbx_seq_one_letter_code
_entity_poly.pdbx_strand_id
1 'polypeptide(L)'
;QAPLSGVLREFDQIQRDQREANACTERKEWWERRSRLDLRMQSLIQNLDSEVLGCWRGLLLPRDPGNSPMDEQELSRLLLELQECGWDHP
;
A
#
# COMPACT_ATOMS: atom_id res chain seq x y z
N GLN A 1 13.58 -4.86 1.56
CA GLN A 1 13.05 -3.65 2.19
C GLN A 1 13.59 -2.42 1.48
N ALA A 2 12.80 -1.83 0.59
CA ALA A 2 13.06 -0.49 0.08
C ALA A 2 12.75 0.54 1.18
N PRO A 3 13.63 1.52 1.46
CA PRO A 3 13.34 2.55 2.45
C PRO A 3 12.18 3.44 1.96
N LEU A 4 11.27 3.82 2.87
CA LEU A 4 10.14 4.70 2.58
C LEU A 4 10.57 5.99 1.85
N SER A 5 11.72 6.55 2.23
CA SER A 5 12.29 7.74 1.57
C SER A 5 12.60 7.53 0.08
N GLY A 6 12.95 6.30 -0.33
CA GLY A 6 13.14 5.94 -1.72
C GLY A 6 11.82 5.89 -2.50
N VAL A 7 10.79 5.28 -1.90
CA VAL A 7 9.43 5.22 -2.47
C VAL A 7 8.85 6.63 -2.64
N LEU A 8 8.98 7.48 -1.63
CA LEU A 8 8.50 8.88 -1.70
C LEU A 8 9.26 9.70 -2.76
N ARG A 9 10.57 9.49 -2.89
CA ARG A 9 11.35 10.16 -3.94
C ARG A 9 10.92 9.75 -5.35
N GLU A 10 10.64 8.47 -5.57
CA GLU A 10 10.14 7.99 -6.86
C GLU A 10 8.74 8.56 -7.14
N PHE A 11 7.87 8.63 -6.14
CA PHE A 11 6.58 9.30 -6.26
C PHE A 11 6.72 10.76 -6.70
N ASP A 12 7.60 11.53 -6.08
CA ASP A 12 7.87 12.92 -6.44
C ASP A 12 8.43 13.06 -7.87
N GLN A 13 9.21 12.09 -8.33
CA GLN A 13 9.71 12.06 -9.70
C GLN A 13 8.59 11.76 -10.69
N ILE A 14 7.74 10.77 -10.41
CA ILE A 14 6.56 10.46 -11.25
C ILE A 14 5.64 11.69 -11.36
N GLN A 15 5.41 12.42 -10.27
CA GLN A 15 4.60 13.64 -10.30
C GLN A 15 5.22 14.76 -11.17
N ARG A 16 6.55 14.91 -11.13
CA ARG A 16 7.27 15.85 -12.00
C ARG A 16 7.14 15.46 -13.47
N ASP A 17 7.45 14.22 -13.79
CA ASP A 17 7.41 13.70 -15.16
C ASP A 17 5.98 13.70 -15.73
N GLN A 18 4.96 13.50 -14.90
CA GLN A 18 3.55 13.62 -15.28
C GLN A 18 3.19 15.05 -15.70
N ARG A 19 3.72 16.08 -15.02
CA ARG A 19 3.51 17.49 -15.42
C ARG A 19 4.14 17.76 -16.78
N GLU A 20 5.34 17.24 -17.03
CA GLU A 20 6.02 17.37 -18.31
C GLU A 20 5.28 16.62 -19.43
N ALA A 21 4.79 15.41 -19.15
CA ALA A 21 3.98 14.64 -20.10
C ALA A 21 2.68 15.37 -20.47
N ASN A 22 2.02 16.04 -19.51
CA ASN A 22 0.81 16.82 -19.76
C ASN A 22 1.06 18.04 -20.68
N ALA A 23 2.28 18.57 -20.72
CA ALA A 23 2.66 19.67 -21.60
C ALA A 23 3.01 19.20 -23.04
N CYS A 24 3.16 17.89 -23.26
CA CYS A 24 3.46 17.32 -24.57
C CYS A 24 2.21 17.32 -25.47
N THR A 25 2.34 17.87 -26.68
CA THR A 25 1.25 17.93 -27.66
C THR A 25 1.37 16.88 -28.77
N GLU A 26 2.52 16.22 -28.89
CA GLU A 26 2.71 15.15 -29.87
C GLU A 26 2.06 13.88 -29.36
N ARG A 27 1.10 13.34 -30.13
CA ARG A 27 0.20 12.28 -29.68
C ARG A 27 0.95 10.98 -29.34
N LYS A 28 1.90 10.55 -30.16
CA LYS A 28 2.59 9.27 -29.95
C LYS A 28 3.49 9.35 -28.71
N GLU A 29 4.28 10.39 -28.60
CA GLU A 29 5.15 10.69 -27.49
C GLU A 29 4.36 10.90 -26.19
N TRP A 30 3.22 11.60 -26.25
CA TRP A 30 2.32 11.74 -25.10
C TRP A 30 1.86 10.38 -24.58
N TRP A 31 1.38 9.50 -25.48
CA TRP A 31 0.95 8.15 -25.10
C TRP A 31 2.10 7.31 -24.54
N GLU A 32 3.27 7.32 -25.17
CA GLU A 32 4.44 6.58 -24.69
C GLU A 32 4.90 7.05 -23.31
N ARG A 33 4.95 8.37 -23.08
CA ARG A 33 5.29 8.95 -21.77
C ARG A 33 4.26 8.58 -20.72
N ARG A 34 2.97 8.68 -21.02
CA ARG A 34 1.86 8.35 -20.10
C ARG A 34 1.86 6.87 -19.72
N SER A 35 2.04 5.97 -20.69
CA SER A 35 2.11 4.52 -20.46
C SER A 35 3.30 4.14 -19.57
N ARG A 36 4.47 4.78 -19.78
CA ARG A 36 5.63 4.55 -18.91
C ARG A 36 5.40 5.04 -17.49
N LEU A 37 4.71 6.17 -17.32
CA LEU A 37 4.33 6.68 -16.00
C LEU A 37 3.37 5.75 -15.27
N ASP A 38 2.40 5.18 -15.99
CA ASP A 38 1.43 4.24 -15.45
C ASP A 38 2.11 2.97 -14.90
N LEU A 39 3.02 2.37 -15.69
CA LEU A 39 3.82 1.21 -15.26
C LEU A 39 4.68 1.50 -14.02
N ARG A 40 5.29 2.70 -13.96
CA ARG A 40 6.07 3.13 -12.80
C ARG A 40 5.20 3.32 -11.56
N MET A 41 4.03 3.93 -11.72
CA MET A 41 3.07 4.10 -10.61
C MET A 41 2.57 2.75 -10.10
N GLN A 42 2.23 1.82 -11.01
CA GLN A 42 1.85 0.46 -10.64
C GLN A 42 2.94 -0.23 -9.82
N SER A 43 4.18 -0.18 -10.30
CA SER A 43 5.34 -0.77 -9.60
C SER A 43 5.58 -0.11 -8.24
N LEU A 44 5.41 1.22 -8.16
CA LEU A 44 5.54 1.98 -6.92
C LEU A 44 4.49 1.53 -5.88
N ILE A 45 3.24 1.39 -6.29
CA ILE A 45 2.15 0.96 -5.40
C ILE A 45 2.40 -0.47 -4.92
N GLN A 46 2.82 -1.38 -5.80
CA GLN A 46 3.17 -2.75 -5.42
C GLN A 46 4.31 -2.78 -4.39
N ASN A 47 5.36 -1.97 -4.60
CA ASN A 47 6.48 -1.87 -3.66
C ASN A 47 6.06 -1.26 -2.31
N LEU A 48 5.19 -0.23 -2.33
CA LEU A 48 4.64 0.34 -1.11
C LEU A 48 3.84 -0.72 -0.34
N ASP A 49 3.06 -1.54 -1.05
CA ASP A 49 2.24 -2.59 -0.47
C ASP A 49 3.08 -3.71 0.17
N SER A 50 4.07 -4.25 -0.56
CA SER A 50 4.84 -5.40 -0.09
C SER A 50 5.99 -5.04 0.83
N GLU A 51 6.74 -3.98 0.55
CA GLU A 51 8.01 -3.68 1.23
C GLU A 51 7.86 -2.69 2.39
N VAL A 52 6.86 -1.82 2.35
CA VAL A 52 6.66 -0.76 3.36
C VAL A 52 5.50 -1.09 4.27
N LEU A 53 4.31 -1.31 3.71
CA LEU A 53 3.12 -1.64 4.49
C LEU A 53 3.20 -3.07 5.00
N GLY A 54 3.47 -4.04 4.13
CA GLY A 54 3.57 -5.45 4.50
C GLY A 54 2.34 -5.90 5.31
N CYS A 55 2.57 -6.36 6.54
CA CYS A 55 1.49 -6.77 7.44
C CYS A 55 0.57 -5.63 7.90
N TRP A 56 1.02 -4.38 7.85
CA TRP A 56 0.23 -3.21 8.24
C TRP A 56 -0.83 -2.81 7.21
N ARG A 57 -0.82 -3.39 6.01
CA ARG A 57 -1.86 -3.17 4.99
C ARG A 57 -3.27 -3.41 5.54
N GLY A 58 -3.42 -4.36 6.46
CA GLY A 58 -4.70 -4.66 7.11
C GLY A 58 -5.32 -3.47 7.83
N LEU A 59 -4.53 -2.51 8.32
CA LEU A 59 -5.04 -1.30 8.97
C LEU A 59 -5.74 -0.34 8.01
N LEU A 60 -5.42 -0.40 6.72
CA LEU A 60 -6.03 0.45 5.70
C LEU A 60 -7.35 -0.13 5.18
N LEU A 61 -7.66 -1.38 5.52
CA LEU A 61 -8.91 -2.01 5.13
C LEU A 61 -10.07 -1.42 5.95
N PRO A 62 -11.24 -1.22 5.33
CA PRO A 62 -12.44 -0.84 6.06
C PRO A 62 -12.70 -1.84 7.18
N ARG A 63 -12.94 -1.34 8.40
CA ARG A 63 -13.31 -2.15 9.54
C ARG A 63 -14.77 -2.54 9.42
N ASP A 64 -15.05 -3.52 8.57
CA ASP A 64 -16.36 -4.12 8.44
C ASP A 64 -16.50 -5.21 9.52
N PRO A 65 -17.47 -5.10 10.46
CA PRO A 65 -17.72 -6.14 11.45
C PRO A 65 -18.09 -7.50 10.81
N GLY A 66 -18.56 -7.53 9.56
CA GLY A 66 -18.81 -8.77 8.82
C GLY A 66 -17.63 -9.27 7.97
N ASN A 67 -16.50 -8.55 7.96
CA ASN A 67 -15.36 -8.84 7.09
C ASN A 67 -14.02 -8.73 7.84
N SER A 68 -14.05 -9.01 9.15
CA SER A 68 -12.82 -9.20 9.92
C SER A 68 -12.05 -10.36 9.31
N PRO A 69 -10.76 -10.17 8.92
CA PRO A 69 -9.94 -11.26 8.38
C PRO A 69 -9.63 -12.34 9.42
N MET A 70 -9.95 -12.07 10.69
CA MET A 70 -9.81 -13.01 11.79
C MET A 70 -11.16 -13.68 12.04
N ASP A 71 -11.17 -15.00 11.89
CA ASP A 71 -12.29 -15.85 12.33
C ASP A 71 -12.59 -15.53 13.80
N GLU A 72 -13.85 -15.31 14.14
CA GLU A 72 -14.28 -15.04 15.53
C GLU A 72 -13.82 -16.14 16.49
N GLN A 73 -13.69 -17.38 16.02
CA GLN A 73 -13.15 -18.50 16.80
C GLN A 73 -11.65 -18.34 17.06
N GLU A 74 -10.89 -17.89 16.08
CA GLU A 74 -9.44 -17.64 16.21
C GLU A 74 -9.18 -16.46 17.14
N LEU A 75 -10.00 -15.41 17.06
CA LEU A 75 -10.00 -14.29 18.02
C LEU A 75 -10.30 -14.76 19.44
N SER A 76 -11.34 -15.56 19.61
CA SER A 76 -11.73 -16.08 20.92
C SER A 76 -10.63 -16.95 21.52
N ARG A 77 -9.98 -17.82 20.72
CA ARG A 77 -8.87 -18.67 21.16
C ARG A 77 -7.68 -17.83 21.62
N LEU A 78 -7.26 -16.85 20.82
CA LEU A 78 -6.13 -15.99 21.14
C LEU A 78 -6.38 -15.12 22.38
N LEU A 79 -7.60 -14.59 22.54
CA LEU A 79 -7.98 -13.84 23.73
C LEU A 79 -7.93 -14.72 24.99
N LEU A 80 -8.34 -15.99 24.89
CA LEU A 80 -8.27 -16.94 26.00
C LEU A 80 -6.80 -17.24 26.41
N GLU A 81 -5.94 -17.50 25.43
CA GLU A 81 -4.50 -17.74 25.66
C GLU A 81 -3.81 -16.53 26.30
N LEU A 82 -4.18 -15.31 25.88
CA LEU A 82 -3.69 -14.07 26.48
C LEU A 82 -4.15 -13.91 27.93
N GLN A 83 -5.40 -14.26 28.21
CA GLN A 83 -5.95 -14.24 29.57
C GLN A 83 -5.25 -15.26 30.49
N GLU A 84 -4.95 -16.47 29.99
CA GLU A 84 -4.15 -17.47 30.72
C GLU A 84 -2.73 -16.97 31.04
N CYS A 85 -2.19 -16.09 30.19
CA CYS A 85 -0.92 -15.41 30.40
C CYS A 85 -1.00 -14.18 31.33
N GLY A 86 -2.16 -13.92 31.95
CA GLY A 86 -2.37 -12.82 32.88
C GLY A 86 -2.66 -11.47 32.22
N TRP A 87 -2.99 -11.47 30.93
CA TRP A 87 -3.42 -10.28 30.20
C TRP A 87 -4.93 -10.11 30.34
N ASP A 88 -5.35 -9.55 31.46
CA ASP A 88 -6.77 -9.49 31.80
C ASP A 88 -7.54 -8.45 30.95
N HIS A 89 -6.92 -7.37 30.46
CA HIS A 89 -7.56 -6.29 29.67
C HIS A 89 -6.64 -5.73 28.56
N PRO A 90 -7.17 -5.32 27.39
CA PRO A 90 -6.41 -4.62 26.34
C PRO A 90 -6.12 -3.14 26.65
#